data_AF-A0A3L8SKN6-F1
#
_entry.id   AF-A0A3L8SKN6-F1
#
_cell.length_a   1.000
_cell.length_b   1.000
_cell.length_c   1.000
_cell.angle_alpha   90.00
_cell.angle_beta   90.00
_cell.angle_gamma   90.00
#
_symmetry.space_group_name_H-M   'P 1'
#
loop_
_entity.id
_entity.type
_entity.pdbx_description
1 polymer ?
#
loop_
_entity_poly.entity_id
_entity_poly.type
_entity_poly.pdbx_seq_one_letter_code
_entity_poly.pdbx_strand_id
1 'polypeptide(L)' 'MWSHSSKQQRGDEAQVEAFGFMTRVALQAEKMNHHPEWFNVYSKVQITLISHDCGGLTKRDVKLAQFIDKAAASV' A
#
# COMPACT_ATOMS: atom_id res chain seq x y z
N MET A 1 28.14 -23.68 26.78
CA MET A 1 27.26 -24.13 25.69
C MET A 1 26.06 -23.20 25.66
N TRP A 2 26.12 -22.14 24.85
CA TRP A 2 24.98 -21.23 24.62
C TRP A 2 24.34 -21.62 23.30
N SER A 3 23.07 -22.03 23.36
CA SER A 3 22.28 -22.35 22.18
C SER A 3 21.72 -21.07 21.59
N HIS A 4 22.12 -20.76 20.36
CA HIS A 4 21.38 -19.84 19.52
C HIS A 4 20.05 -20.49 19.15
N SER A 5 18.94 -19.92 19.62
CA SER A 5 17.62 -20.16 19.03
C SER A 5 17.21 -18.90 18.28
N SER A 6 17.76 -18.74 17.07
CA SER A 6 17.27 -17.75 16.11
C SER A 6 16.00 -18.30 15.47
N LYS A 7 14.87 -18.13 16.15
CA LYS A 7 13.62 -17.86 15.43
C LYS A 7 13.39 -16.37 15.52
N GLN A 8 14.15 -15.61 14.73
CA GLN A 8 13.77 -14.24 14.36
C GLN A 8 12.38 -14.37 13.72
N GLN A 9 11.33 -13.94 14.42
CA GLN A 9 10.02 -13.84 13.81
C GLN A 9 10.13 -12.79 12.70
N ARG A 10 9.88 -13.20 11.45
CA ARG A 10 9.87 -12.37 10.22
C ARG A 10 8.76 -11.29 10.21
N GLY A 11 8.40 -10.72 11.37
CA GLY A 11 7.30 -9.76 11.49
C GLY A 11 7.63 -8.39 10.89
N ASP A 12 8.87 -7.94 11.05
CA ASP A 12 9.26 -6.56 10.72
C ASP A 12 9.54 -6.36 9.22
N GLU A 13 10.05 -7.39 8.53
CA GLU A 13 10.29 -7.35 7.07
C GLU A 13 8.99 -7.11 6.30
N ALA A 14 7.90 -7.75 6.74
CA ALA A 14 6.60 -7.66 6.07
C ALA A 14 5.94 -6.27 6.22
N GLN A 15 6.25 -5.54 7.29
CA GLN A 15 5.85 -4.14 7.47
C GLN A 15 6.65 -3.22 6.52
N VAL A 16 7.96 -3.42 6.41
CA VAL A 16 8.84 -2.63 5.53
C VAL A 16 8.42 -2.79 4.06
N GLU A 17 8.14 -4.02 3.65
CA GLU A 17 7.63 -4.33 2.31
C GLU A 17 6.31 -3.62 2.00
N ALA A 18 5.32 -3.72 2.90
CA ALA A 18 4.04 -3.02 2.76
C ALA A 18 4.22 -1.51 2.69
N PHE A 19 5.09 -0.92 3.51
CA PHE A 19 5.33 0.52 3.51
C PHE A 19 6.09 1.00 2.25
N GLY A 20 6.95 0.14 1.68
CA GLY A 20 7.57 0.37 0.38
C GLY A 20 6.54 0.40 -0.76
N PHE A 21 5.61 -0.55 -0.76
CA PHE A 21 4.44 -0.53 -1.66
C PHE A 21 3.60 0.75 -1.49
N MET A 22 3.26 1.11 -0.25
CA MET A 22 2.50 2.31 0.08
C MET A 22 3.22 3.58 -0.41
N THR A 23 4.54 3.66 -0.25
CA THR A 23 5.34 4.80 -0.73
C THR A 23 5.22 4.98 -2.24
N ARG A 24 5.27 3.89 -3.03
CA ARG A 24 5.09 3.96 -4.48
C ARG A 24 3.68 4.46 -4.86
N VAL A 25 2.65 4.00 -4.15
CA VAL A 25 1.27 4.47 -4.34
C VAL A 25 1.14 5.95 -3.99
N ALA A 26 1.73 6.41 -2.88
CA ALA A 26 1.71 7.82 -2.47
C ALA A 26 2.36 8.73 -3.51
N LEU A 27 3.50 8.33 -4.09
CA LEU A 27 4.16 9.10 -5.16
C LEU A 27 3.30 9.22 -6.42
N GLN A 28 2.52 8.19 -6.75
CA GLN A 28 1.60 8.25 -7.89
C GLN A 28 0.34 9.05 -7.57
N ALA A 29 -0.20 8.90 -6.36
CA ALA A 29 -1.35 9.65 -5.87
C ALA A 29 -1.10 11.16 -5.95
N GLU A 30 0.08 11.61 -5.49
CA GLU A 30 0.50 13.01 -5.58
C GLU A 30 0.55 13.51 -7.03
N LYS A 31 1.21 12.75 -7.93
CA LYS A 31 1.25 13.09 -9.36
C LYS A 31 -0.12 13.20 -10.01
N MET A 32 -1.09 12.43 -9.53
CA MET A 32 -2.47 12.42 -10.02
C MET A 32 -3.36 13.46 -9.33
N ASN A 33 -2.89 14.07 -8.24
CA ASN A 33 -3.70 14.80 -7.28
C ASN A 33 -4.98 14.02 -6.90
N HIS A 34 -4.81 12.74 -6.58
CA HIS A 34 -5.88 11.82 -6.24
C HIS A 34 -5.38 10.82 -5.21
N HIS A 35 -5.94 10.85 -4.00
CA HIS A 35 -5.38 10.16 -2.85
C HIS A 35 -6.27 8.97 -2.44
N PRO A 36 -5.68 7.83 -2.07
CA PRO A 36 -6.44 6.73 -1.49
C PRO A 36 -6.80 7.03 -0.03
N GLU A 37 -7.90 6.44 0.43
CA GLU A 37 -8.09 6.16 1.85
C GLU A 37 -7.53 4.76 2.13
N TRP A 38 -6.73 4.61 3.18
CA TRP A 38 -6.21 3.28 3.52
C TRP A 38 -6.07 3.03 5.02
N PHE A 39 -6.00 1.75 5.35
CA PHE A 39 -5.70 1.26 6.69
C PHE A 39 -4.62 0.19 6.59
N ASN A 40 -3.52 0.34 7.32
CA ASN A 40 -2.39 -0.59 7.30
C ASN A 40 -2.13 -1.18 8.69
N VAL A 41 -1.96 -2.51 8.75
CA VAL A 41 -1.56 -3.26 9.95
C VAL A 41 -0.54 -4.33 9.54
N TYR A 42 0.72 -4.16 9.95
CA TYR A 42 1.83 -5.01 9.49
C TYR A 42 1.88 -5.05 7.95
N SER A 43 1.79 -6.24 7.37
CA SER A 43 1.82 -6.47 5.94
C SER A 43 0.49 -6.23 5.22
N LYS A 44 -0.60 -5.97 5.95
CA LYS A 44 -1.93 -5.82 5.35
C LYS A 44 -2.21 -4.36 5.07
N VAL A 45 -2.54 -4.03 3.84
CA VAL A 45 -3.00 -2.68 3.43
C VAL A 45 -4.40 -2.84 2.83
N GLN A 46 -5.39 -2.24 3.46
CA GLN A 46 -6.75 -2.12 2.93
C GLN A 46 -6.88 -0.74 2.29
N ILE A 47 -7.39 -0.68 1.06
CA ILE A 47 -7.48 0.55 0.27
C ILE A 47 -8.92 0.76 -0.20
N THR A 48 -9.43 1.96 0.02
CA THR A 48 -10.68 2.48 -0.51
C THR A 48 -10.38 3.65 -1.43
N LEU A 49 -11.03 3.67 -2.61
CA LEU A 49 -10.88 4.75 -3.59
C LEU A 49 -12.23 5.42 -3.83
N ILE A 50 -12.24 6.75 -3.73
CA ILE A 50 -13.39 7.59 -4.00
C ILE A 50 -12.91 8.97 -4.46
N SER A 51 -13.65 9.58 -5.39
CA SER A 51 -13.49 11.00 -5.71
C SER A 51 -14.44 11.82 -4.85
N HIS A 52 -13.92 12.35 -3.74
CA HIS A 52 -14.71 13.08 -2.73
C HIS A 52 -15.46 14.29 -3.29
N ASP A 53 -14.85 15.01 -4.21
CA ASP A 53 -15.43 16.18 -4.90
C ASP A 53 -16.65 15.83 -5.77
N CYS A 54 -16.74 14.59 -6.24
CA CYS A 54 -17.88 14.07 -7.00
C CYS A 54 -18.81 13.17 -6.16
N GLY A 55 -18.48 12.91 -4.89
CA GLY A 55 -19.23 12.02 -4.01
C GLY A 55 -19.32 10.57 -4.50
N GLY A 56 -18.37 10.11 -5.33
CA GLY A 56 -18.47 8.80 -5.98
C GLY A 56 -17.25 8.41 -6.81
N LEU A 57 -17.40 7.34 -7.60
CA LEU A 57 -16.33 6.82 -8.46
C LEU A 57 -16.16 7.65 -9.73
N THR A 58 -14.90 7.90 -10.10
CA THR A 58 -14.52 8.52 -11.36
C THR A 58 -13.40 7.74 -12.05
N LYS A 59 -12.98 8.22 -13.23
CA LYS A 59 -11.81 7.66 -13.94
C LYS A 59 -10.51 7.81 -13.16
N ARG A 60 -10.42 8.74 -12.20
CA ARG A 60 -9.22 8.89 -11.34
C ARG A 60 -9.06 7.68 -10.43
N ASP A 61 -10.15 7.21 -9.85
CA ASP A 61 -10.18 6.01 -9.01
C ASP A 61 -9.71 4.78 -9.80
N VAL A 62 -10.27 4.58 -11.00
CA VAL A 62 -9.89 3.45 -11.88
C VAL A 62 -8.41 3.51 -12.26
N LYS A 63 -7.89 4.69 -12.60
CA LYS A 63 -6.47 4.86 -12.96
C LYS A 63 -5.55 4.58 -11.77
N LEU A 64 -5.91 5.05 -10.57
CA LEU A 64 -5.10 4.81 -9.38
C LEU A 64 -5.15 3.33 -8.97
N ALA A 65 -6.31 2.68 -9.05
CA ALA A 65 -6.45 1.23 -8.83
C ALA A 65 -5.53 0.42 -9.76
N GLN A 66 -5.51 0.73 -11.05
CA GLN A 66 -4.63 0.06 -12.02
C GLN A 66 -3.14 0.23 -11.70
N PHE A 67 -2.75 1.40 -11.17
CA PHE A 67 -1.39 1.60 -10.71
C PHE A 67 -1.10 0.78 -9.45
N ILE A 68 -2.02 0.77 -8.49
CA ILE A 68 -1.93 -0.01 -7.25
C ILE A 68 -1.73 -1.49 -7.56
N ASP A 69 -2.49 -2.07 -8.49
CA ASP A 69 -2.34 -3.48 -8.91
C ASP A 69 -0.94 -3.76 -9.45
N LYS A 70 -0.40 -2.87 -10.29
CA LYS A 70 0.96 -2.98 -10.83
C LYS A 70 2.01 -2.84 -9.72
N ALA A 71 1.79 -1.93 -8.77
CA ALA A 71 2.68 -1.73 -7.65
C ALA A 71 2.72 -2.97 -6.77
N ALA A 72 1.57 -3.58 -6.47
CA ALA A 72 1.44 -4.80 -5.67
C ALA A 72 2.05 -6.04 -6.35
N ALA A 73 1.97 -6.15 -7.69
CA ALA A 73 2.52 -7.29 -8.43
C ALA A 73 4.06 -7.27 -8.58
N SER A 74 4.72 -6.21 -8.11
CA SER A 74 6.18 -6.01 -8.21
C SER A 74 6.84 -5.82 -6.86
N VAL A 75 6.17 -6.31 -5.81
CA VAL A 75 6.67 -6.39 -4.44
C VAL A 75 7.24 -7.79 -4.23
#